data_AF-A0A4V3IT12-F1
#
_entry.id   AF-A0A4V3IT12-F1
#
_cell.length_a   1.000
_cell.length_b   1.000
_cell.length_c   1.000
_cell.angle_alpha   90.00
_cell.angle_beta   90.00
_cell.angle_gamma   90.00
#
_symmetry.space_group_name_H-M   'P 1'
#
loop_
_entity.id
_entity.type
_entity.pdbx_description
1 polymer ?
#
loop_
_entity_poly.entity_id
_entity_poly.type
_entity_poly.pdbx_seq_one_letter_code
_entity_poly.pdbx_strand_id
1 'polypeptide(L)' 'MRFLVGYTATPAGADALALGVRLARAPGAELDVVLVLNGGERATLTPTDPGYDRLLLDTAEG' A
#
# COMPACT_ATOMS: atom_id res chain seq x y z
N MET A 1 -7.78 -17.85 -8.01
CA MET A 1 -6.52 -17.79 -7.21
C MET A 1 -6.17 -16.32 -7.04
N ARG A 2 -5.53 -15.92 -5.93
CA ARG A 2 -5.38 -14.51 -5.59
C ARG A 2 -4.00 -14.21 -5.02
N PHE A 3 -3.42 -13.09 -5.43
CA PHE A 3 -2.16 -12.56 -4.93
C PHE A 3 -2.41 -11.27 -4.14
N LEU A 4 -1.55 -11.01 -3.15
CA LEU A 4 -1.56 -9.81 -2.32
C LEU A 4 -0.23 -9.09 -2.47
N VAL A 5 -0.27 -7.78 -2.67
CA VAL A 5 0.91 -6.91 -2.60
C VAL A 5 0.66 -5.80 -1.60
N GLY A 6 1.43 -5.82 -0.52
CA GLY A 6 1.57 -4.66 0.37
C GLY A 6 2.31 -3.55 -0.37
N TYR A 7 1.72 -2.37 -0.44
CA TYR A 7 2.25 -1.22 -1.14
C TYR A 7 2.47 -0.06 -0.16
N THR A 8 3.70 0.43 -0.15
CA THR A 8 4.06 1.74 0.40
C THR A 8 4.64 2.56 -0.73
N ALA A 9 4.36 3.86 -0.79
CA ALA A 9 4.82 4.76 -1.85
C ALA A 9 6.35 5.02 -1.78
N THR A 10 7.12 3.98 -2.07
CA THR A 10 8.58 3.93 -2.12
C THR A 10 9.00 3.23 -3.43
N PRO A 11 10.24 3.40 -3.89
CA PRO A 11 10.73 2.68 -5.07
C PRO A 11 10.58 1.15 -4.95
N ALA A 12 10.91 0.59 -3.78
CA ALA A 12 10.75 -0.84 -3.53
C ALA A 12 9.28 -1.30 -3.59
N GLY A 13 8.34 -0.46 -3.15
CA GLY A 13 6.90 -0.72 -3.28
C GLY A 13 6.43 -0.72 -4.74
N ALA A 14 6.97 0.17 -5.57
CA ALA A 14 6.67 0.18 -7.01
C ALA A 14 7.18 -1.10 -7.69
N ASP A 15 8.38 -1.54 -7.36
CA ASP A 15 8.96 -2.79 -7.88
C ASP A 15 8.14 -4.02 -7.44
N ALA A 16 7.72 -4.05 -6.17
CA ALA A 16 6.87 -5.12 -5.63
C ALA A 16 5.52 -5.20 -6.38
N LEU A 17 4.89 -4.05 -6.66
CA LEU A 17 3.66 -3.99 -7.44
C LEU A 17 3.87 -4.49 -8.88
N ALA A 18 4.94 -4.03 -9.54
CA ALA A 18 5.27 -4.46 -10.90
C ALA A 18 5.50 -5.99 -10.98
N LEU A 19 6.19 -6.56 -9.99
CA LEU A 19 6.36 -8.00 -9.87
C LEU A 19 5.02 -8.72 -9.65
N GLY A 20 4.19 -8.25 -8.71
CA GLY A 20 2.89 -8.83 -8.40
C GLY A 20 1.95 -8.86 -9.61
N VAL A 21 1.90 -7.79 -10.40
CA VAL A 21 1.13 -7.73 -11.65
C VAL A 21 1.57 -8.82 -12.62
N ARG A 22 2.88 -9.01 -12.81
CA ARG A 22 3.41 -10.02 -13.72
C ARG A 22 3.09 -11.44 -13.24
N LEU A 23 3.18 -11.69 -11.92
CA LEU A 23 2.87 -12.97 -11.31
C LEU A 23 1.37 -13.29 -11.38
N ALA A 24 0.49 -12.32 -11.19
CA ALA A 24 -0.96 -12.50 -11.26
C ALA A 24 -1.45 -12.69 -12.70
N ARG A 25 -0.84 -11.98 -13.66
CA ARG A 25 -1.24 -12.03 -15.07
C ARG A 25 -1.01 -13.41 -15.71
N ALA A 26 0.09 -14.08 -15.39
CA ALA A 26 0.43 -15.38 -16.00
C ALA A 26 -0.65 -16.47 -15.79
N PRO A 27 -1.19 -16.69 -14.58
CA PRO A 27 -2.29 -17.61 -14.34
C PRO A 27 -3.70 -16.99 -14.49
N GLY A 28 -3.82 -15.71 -14.83
CA GLY A 28 -5.11 -15.01 -14.82
C GLY A 28 -5.71 -14.86 -13.41
N ALA A 29 -4.86 -14.68 -12.41
CA ALA A 29 -5.27 -14.49 -11.02
C ALA A 29 -5.64 -13.02 -10.73
N GLU A 30 -6.47 -12.83 -9.70
CA GLU A 30 -6.75 -11.51 -9.15
C GLU A 30 -5.56 -11.02 -8.31
N LEU A 31 -5.34 -9.70 -8.32
CA LEU A 31 -4.30 -9.04 -7.53
C LEU A 31 -4.94 -8.00 -6.62
N ASP A 32 -4.85 -8.23 -5.31
CA ASP A 32 -5.24 -7.27 -4.29
C ASP A 32 -4.04 -6.39 -3.93
N VAL A 33 -4.19 -5.08 -4.06
CA VAL A 33 -3.18 -4.09 -3.66
C VAL A 33 -3.57 -3.49 -2.31
N VAL A 34 -2.73 -3.69 -1.30
CA VAL A 34 -2.99 -3.24 0.07
C VAL A 34 -2.06 -2.07 0.39
N LEU A 35 -2.63 -0.87 0.54
CA LEU A 35 -1.86 0.30 0.97
C LEU A 35 -1.47 0.15 2.45
N VAL A 36 -0.18 0.12 2.74
CA VAL A 36 0.34 0.04 4.11
C VAL A 36 0.66 1.44 4.61
N LEU A 37 -0.12 1.89 5.58
CA LEU A 37 0.09 3.14 6.28
C LEU A 37 1.07 2.90 7.44
N ASN A 38 2.14 3.68 7.52
CA ASN A 38 2.99 3.69 8.70
C ASN A 38 2.23 4.38 9.83
N GLY A 39 1.71 3.61 10.78
CA GLY A 39 1.16 4.16 12.02
C GLY A 39 2.20 5.04 12.71
N GLY A 40 1.83 6.29 13.00
CA GLY A 40 2.70 7.38 13.43
C GLY A 40 3.42 7.23 14.78
N GLU A 41 3.75 6.01 15.23
CA GLU A 41 4.50 5.80 16.47
C GLU A 41 6.00 6.08 16.34
N ARG A 42 6.52 6.27 15.11
CA ARG A 42 7.89 6.74 14.94
C ARG A 42 7.91 8.26 14.93
N ALA A 43 8.38 8.81 16.04
CA ALA A 43 8.79 10.19 16.20
C ALA A 43 9.62 10.64 15.00
N THR A 44 8.96 11.24 14.02
CA THR A 44 9.58 11.97 12.94
C THR A 44 9.59 13.44 13.37
N LEU A 45 10.67 14.15 13.08
CA LEU A 45 10.80 15.59 13.36
C LEU A 45 9.73 16.43 12.61
N THR A 46 9.03 15.81 11.67
CA THR A 46 7.93 16.40 10.91
C THR A 46 6.61 15.87 11.48
N PRO A 47 5.73 16.73 12.01
CA PRO A 47 4.38 16.32 12.34
C PRO A 47 3.71 15.75 11.08
N THR A 48 3.28 14.50 11.11
CA THR A 48 2.28 14.01 10.15
C THR A 48 1.04 14.88 10.32
N ASP A 49 0.51 15.43 9.23
CA ASP A 49 -0.75 16.16 9.28
C ASP A 49 -1.85 15.19 9.73
N PRO A 50 -2.47 15.39 10.91
CA PRO A 50 -3.51 14.50 11.41
C PRO A 50 -4.71 14.41 10.44
N GLY A 51 -4.92 15.43 9.61
CA GLY A 51 -5.93 15.42 8.55
C GLY A 51 -5.60 14.48 7.40
N TYR A 52 -4.32 14.29 7.07
CA TYR A 52 -3.89 13.35 6.03
C TYR A 52 -4.05 11.89 6.48
N ASP A 53 -3.67 11.59 7.73
CA ASP A 53 -3.88 10.25 8.30
C ASP A 53 -5.38 9.91 8.37
N ARG A 54 -6.22 10.88 8.75
CA ARG A 54 -7.67 10.71 8.75
C ARG A 54 -8.24 10.47 7.35
N LEU A 55 -7.82 11.26 6.35
CA LEU A 55 -8.22 11.08 4.96
C LEU A 55 -7.87 9.67 4.46
N LEU A 56 -6.67 9.17 4.79
CA LEU A 56 -6.23 7.85 4.39
C LEU A 56 -7.06 6.74 5.05
N LEU A 57 -7.39 6.89 6.34
CA LEU A 57 -8.24 5.94 7.07
C LEU A 57 -9.68 5.94 6.52
N ASP A 58 -10.29 7.11 6.35
CA ASP A 58 -11.64 7.24 5.80
C ASP A 58 -11.73 6.64 4.38
N THR A 59 -10.69 6.83 3.56
CA THR A 59 -10.62 6.24 2.20
C THR A 59 -10.42 4.72 2.22
N ALA A 60 -9.74 4.19 3.24
CA ALA A 60 -9.48 2.75 3.37
C ALA A 60 -10.71 1.97 3.84
N GLU A 61 -11.62 2.59 4.59
CA GLU A 61 -12.85 1.97 5.07
C GLU A 61 -13.94 1.85 3.98
N GLY A 62 -13.90 2.70 2.95
CA GLY A 62 -14.77 2.63 1.77
C GLY A 62 -16.15 3.24 1.96
#